data_AF-A0A1S8AWK6-F1
#
_entry.id   AF-A0A1S8AWK6-F1
#
_cell.length_a   1.000
_cell.length_b   1.000
_cell.length_c   1.000
_cell.angle_alpha   90.00
_cell.angle_beta   90.00
_cell.angle_gamma   90.00
#
_symmetry.space_group_name_H-M   'P 1'
#
loop_
_entity.id
_entity.type
_entity.pdbx_description
1 polymer ?
#
loop_
_entity_poly.entity_id
_entity_poly.type
_entity_poly.pdbx_seq_one_letter_code
_entity_poly.pdbx_strand_id
1 'polypeptide(L)'
;MDDTDPTRFGRRGFLASIASSGLLAGLAGVGSAASDDGAGPVTVSGRRIHKYRPDGDYFEHEQRFVSSELRDRYGKATLVYDEGTIHRRAVPDEYTDPDRAFTLNYRDTAVIGRFREFGRLETKQRDAGSADAAVGTASIPDYTGPLYVYNSDVDNPQEEDLGEATGPINVGWNRDLDRDAASINSQMESWGWTSLYAGSPGDRYVIMDEDASLPYVTKQDEHIVKGLSTPTTQYHVRAYDLPQYEEENIAVAGQAHKDPVLHDGPPWNFAEAREAASSAWDDNGYSTVLHYVENGDGYDTSDGSFDQVRAG
;
A
#
# COMPACT_ATOMS: atom_id res chain seq x y z
N MET A 1 -31.42 -0.48 -38.11
CA MET A 1 -31.72 -1.73 -37.39
C MET A 1 -30.47 -2.04 -36.62
N ASP A 2 -30.58 -1.92 -35.30
CA ASP A 2 -29.49 -1.65 -34.36
C ASP A 2 -28.46 -2.76 -34.19
N ASP A 3 -27.20 -2.35 -34.29
CA ASP A 3 -25.99 -3.00 -33.78
C ASP A 3 -25.57 -2.23 -32.52
N THR A 4 -26.10 -2.59 -31.34
CA THR A 4 -25.54 -2.20 -30.03
C THR A 4 -26.02 -3.17 -28.96
N ASP A 5 -25.21 -4.18 -28.65
CA ASP A 5 -25.29 -4.87 -27.36
C ASP A 5 -23.87 -5.19 -26.86
N PRO A 6 -23.31 -4.35 -25.97
CA PRO A 6 -21.97 -4.56 -25.42
C PRO A 6 -21.93 -5.57 -24.26
N THR A 7 -23.00 -6.33 -23.96
CA THR A 7 -23.07 -7.15 -22.73
C THR A 7 -22.71 -8.64 -22.90
N ARG A 8 -22.18 -9.07 -24.06
CA ARG A 8 -21.70 -10.45 -24.25
C ARG A 8 -20.19 -10.59 -24.13
N PHE A 9 -19.67 -10.41 -22.92
CA PHE A 9 -18.37 -11.01 -22.57
C PHE A 9 -18.59 -12.50 -22.27
N GLY A 10 -18.33 -13.31 -23.30
CA GLY A 10 -18.37 -14.77 -23.19
C GLY A 10 -17.27 -15.32 -22.29
N ARG A 11 -17.47 -16.57 -21.85
CA ARG A 11 -16.64 -17.43 -20.96
C ARG A 11 -15.16 -17.67 -21.38
N ARG A 12 -14.53 -16.74 -22.07
CA ARG A 12 -13.11 -16.76 -22.46
C ARG A 12 -12.60 -15.32 -22.49
N GLY A 13 -12.18 -14.80 -21.35
CA GLY A 13 -11.70 -13.42 -21.31
C GLY A 13 -11.25 -12.92 -19.97
N PHE A 14 -10.39 -13.63 -19.25
CA PHE A 14 -9.46 -12.97 -18.32
C PHE A 14 -8.28 -13.89 -17.99
N LEU A 15 -7.41 -14.11 -18.99
CA LEU A 15 -6.00 -14.28 -18.69
C LEU A 15 -5.41 -12.88 -18.64
N ALA A 16 -5.63 -12.16 -17.53
CA ALA A 16 -4.76 -11.03 -17.21
C ALA A 16 -3.41 -11.62 -16.80
N SER A 17 -2.64 -11.96 -17.83
CA SER A 17 -1.22 -12.18 -17.73
C SER A 17 -0.60 -10.78 -17.73
N ILE A 18 -0.69 -10.06 -16.60
CA ILE A 18 0.13 -8.87 -16.43
C ILE A 18 1.50 -9.39 -16.02
N ALA A 19 2.32 -9.67 -17.04
CA ALA A 19 3.75 -9.65 -16.84
C ALA A 19 4.10 -8.19 -16.57
N SER A 20 4.18 -7.79 -15.30
CA SER A 20 4.76 -6.53 -14.84
C SER A 20 6.27 -6.54 -15.15
N SER A 21 6.58 -6.59 -16.45
CA SER A 21 7.91 -6.59 -17.03
C SER A 21 8.31 -5.14 -17.24
N GLY A 22 8.64 -4.44 -16.16
CA GLY A 22 9.03 -3.02 -16.29
C GLY A 22 9.56 -2.37 -15.03
N LEU A 23 9.28 -2.94 -13.87
CA LEU A 23 9.67 -2.38 -12.58
C LEU A 23 10.94 -3.08 -12.14
N LEU A 24 12.02 -2.34 -11.88
CA LEU A 24 13.03 -2.68 -10.86
C LEU A 24 14.25 -1.76 -10.78
N ALA A 25 14.34 -0.65 -11.50
CA ALA A 25 15.52 0.22 -11.37
C ALA A 25 15.60 0.95 -10.00
N GLY A 26 14.47 1.29 -9.37
CA GLY A 26 14.44 2.09 -8.13
C GLY A 26 14.70 1.32 -6.84
N LEU A 27 14.22 0.08 -6.70
CA LEU A 27 14.43 -0.73 -5.50
C LEU A 27 15.63 -1.69 -5.60
N ALA A 28 16.19 -1.88 -6.80
CA ALA A 28 17.34 -2.73 -7.02
C ALA A 28 18.59 -1.94 -7.44
N GLY A 29 19.37 -1.48 -6.45
CA GLY A 29 20.82 -1.40 -6.64
C GLY A 29 21.54 -0.27 -5.92
N VAL A 30 22.35 -0.64 -4.91
CA VAL A 30 23.71 -0.09 -4.80
C VAL A 30 24.67 -1.25 -4.57
N GLY A 31 25.28 -1.74 -5.65
CA GLY A 31 26.39 -2.70 -5.59
C GLY A 31 27.72 -1.98 -5.80
N SER A 32 28.53 -1.85 -4.74
CA SER A 32 29.95 -2.26 -4.69
C SER A 32 30.72 -1.56 -3.55
N ALA A 33 30.80 -2.21 -2.38
CA ALA A 33 32.00 -2.33 -1.55
C ALA A 33 31.66 -3.23 -0.35
N ALA A 34 32.52 -4.20 -0.09
CA ALA A 34 32.26 -5.37 0.75
C ALA A 34 32.09 -5.04 2.24
N SER A 35 31.02 -5.56 2.84
CA SER A 35 31.02 -6.23 4.14
C SER A 35 29.83 -7.19 4.19
N ASP A 36 30.06 -8.38 4.73
CA ASP A 36 29.28 -9.61 4.54
C ASP A 36 27.96 -9.68 5.37
N ASP A 37 27.35 -8.53 5.68
CA ASP A 37 26.11 -8.41 6.50
C ASP A 37 24.99 -7.57 5.84
N GLY A 38 25.14 -7.27 4.53
CA GLY A 38 24.49 -6.14 3.84
C GLY A 38 23.57 -6.48 2.67
N ALA A 39 22.87 -7.61 2.69
CA ALA A 39 21.95 -7.97 1.62
C ALA A 39 20.57 -7.29 1.85
N GLY A 40 20.19 -6.31 1.01
CA GLY A 40 18.90 -5.60 1.11
C GLY A 40 17.68 -6.46 0.72
N PRO A 41 16.46 -5.89 0.67
CA PRO A 41 15.31 -6.60 0.15
C PRO A 41 15.56 -7.06 -1.30
N VAL A 42 14.86 -8.11 -1.72
CA VAL A 42 14.98 -8.68 -3.06
C VAL A 42 13.66 -8.64 -3.79
N THR A 43 13.73 -8.49 -5.09
CA THR A 43 12.55 -8.66 -5.93
C THR A 43 12.56 -10.04 -6.55
N VAL A 44 11.47 -10.75 -6.35
CA VAL A 44 11.35 -12.16 -6.73
C VAL A 44 10.11 -12.37 -7.58
N SER A 45 10.23 -13.23 -8.58
CA SER A 45 9.08 -13.71 -9.33
C SER A 45 8.41 -14.87 -8.57
N GLY A 46 7.09 -14.93 -8.62
CA GLY A 46 6.33 -15.94 -7.90
C GLY A 46 4.91 -16.09 -8.39
N ARG A 47 4.09 -16.65 -7.51
CA ARG A 47 2.66 -16.84 -7.72
C ARG A 47 1.90 -16.32 -6.50
N ARG A 48 0.96 -15.40 -6.75
CA ARG A 48 0.00 -14.94 -5.75
C ARG A 48 -1.26 -15.80 -5.81
N ILE A 49 -1.76 -16.16 -4.63
CA ILE A 49 -2.87 -17.09 -4.43
C ILE A 49 -3.85 -16.45 -3.46
N HIS A 50 -5.09 -16.23 -3.91
CA HIS A 50 -6.19 -15.78 -3.06
C HIS A 50 -7.19 -16.93 -2.92
N LYS A 51 -7.49 -17.35 -1.70
CA LYS A 51 -8.53 -18.34 -1.42
C LYS A 51 -9.69 -17.67 -0.72
N TYR A 52 -10.90 -18.01 -1.15
CA TYR A 52 -12.14 -17.50 -0.59
C TYR A 52 -13.01 -18.67 -0.16
N ARG A 53 -13.41 -18.70 1.12
CA ARG A 53 -14.29 -19.72 1.69
C ARG A 53 -15.57 -19.05 2.18
N PRO A 54 -16.76 -19.45 1.71
CA PRO A 54 -18.01 -18.86 2.18
C PRO A 54 -18.19 -19.01 3.69
N ASP A 55 -18.64 -17.94 4.33
CA ASP A 55 -19.06 -17.87 5.74
C ASP A 55 -20.23 -16.89 5.90
N GLY A 56 -21.47 -17.39 5.74
CA GLY A 56 -22.69 -16.58 5.82
C GLY A 56 -22.74 -15.49 4.74
N ASP A 57 -22.82 -14.23 5.17
CA ASP A 57 -22.81 -13.04 4.29
C ASP A 57 -21.39 -12.60 3.89
N TYR A 58 -20.36 -13.34 4.32
CA TYR A 58 -18.96 -13.04 4.09
C TYR A 58 -18.22 -14.21 3.41
N PHE A 59 -17.00 -13.94 2.98
CA PHE A 59 -16.00 -14.95 2.67
C PHE A 59 -14.82 -14.78 3.61
N GLU A 60 -14.37 -15.86 4.23
CA GLU A 60 -13.01 -15.94 4.76
C GLU A 60 -12.03 -15.85 3.57
N HIS A 61 -11.08 -14.93 3.65
CA HIS A 61 -10.09 -14.69 2.62
C HIS A 61 -8.70 -15.00 3.17
N GLU A 62 -7.90 -15.71 2.37
CA GLU A 62 -6.50 -15.97 2.63
C GLU A 62 -5.66 -15.56 1.40
N GLN A 63 -4.64 -14.73 1.61
CA GLN A 63 -3.67 -14.36 0.59
C GLN A 63 -2.30 -14.98 0.85
N ARG A 64 -1.69 -15.54 -0.20
CA ARG A 64 -0.32 -16.08 -0.15
C ARG A 64 0.51 -15.67 -1.35
N PHE A 65 1.81 -15.51 -1.14
CA PHE A 65 2.80 -15.41 -2.21
C PHE A 65 3.81 -16.56 -2.12
N VAL A 66 4.04 -17.24 -3.24
CA VAL A 66 4.92 -18.41 -3.32
C VAL A 66 6.03 -18.17 -4.33
N SER A 67 7.28 -18.24 -3.88
CA SER A 67 8.47 -18.19 -4.75
C SER A 67 9.57 -19.11 -4.21
N SER A 68 10.18 -19.90 -5.10
CA SER A 68 11.32 -20.74 -4.74
C SER A 68 12.57 -19.92 -4.42
N GLU A 69 12.69 -18.71 -4.96
CA GLU A 69 13.84 -17.82 -4.77
C GLU A 69 13.94 -17.35 -3.30
N LEU A 70 12.81 -17.20 -2.62
CA LEU A 70 12.77 -16.84 -1.20
C LEU A 70 13.36 -17.92 -0.29
N ARG A 71 13.25 -19.20 -0.67
CA ARG A 71 13.77 -20.31 0.14
C ARG A 71 15.27 -20.22 0.30
N ASP A 72 15.98 -19.89 -0.77
CA ASP A 72 17.44 -19.89 -0.78
C ASP A 72 17.98 -18.72 0.05
N ARG A 73 17.25 -17.60 0.12
CA ARG A 73 17.65 -16.38 0.84
C ARG A 73 17.16 -16.31 2.29
N TYR A 74 15.90 -16.66 2.51
CA TYR A 74 15.20 -16.45 3.78
C TYR A 74 14.75 -17.77 4.43
N GLY A 75 15.05 -18.93 3.84
CA GLY A 75 14.66 -20.24 4.36
C GLY A 75 13.16 -20.56 4.23
N LYS A 76 12.36 -19.65 3.66
CA LYS A 76 10.91 -19.76 3.52
C LYS A 76 10.49 -19.47 2.08
N ALA A 77 9.69 -20.37 1.49
CA ALA A 77 9.26 -20.25 0.09
C ALA A 77 7.85 -19.63 -0.07
N THR A 78 7.14 -19.41 1.03
CA THR A 78 5.74 -19.01 1.03
C THR A 78 5.49 -18.05 2.16
N LEU A 79 4.94 -16.89 1.84
CA LEU A 79 4.46 -15.90 2.80
C LEU A 79 2.92 -15.90 2.75
N VAL A 80 2.28 -15.79 3.90
CA VAL A 80 0.82 -15.78 4.06
C VAL A 80 0.45 -14.45 4.67
N TYR A 81 -0.16 -13.55 3.93
CA TYR A 81 -0.17 -12.13 4.30
C TYR A 81 -1.46 -11.64 4.94
N ASP A 82 -2.58 -12.10 4.40
CA ASP A 82 -3.89 -11.61 4.79
C ASP A 82 -4.75 -12.81 5.15
N GLU A 83 -5.31 -12.76 6.35
CA GLU A 83 -6.40 -13.61 6.82
C GLU A 83 -7.52 -12.66 7.29
N GLY A 84 -8.66 -12.68 6.62
CA GLY A 84 -9.71 -11.71 6.89
C GLY A 84 -11.08 -12.14 6.39
N THR A 85 -12.04 -11.22 6.48
CA THR A 85 -13.39 -11.43 5.98
C THR A 85 -13.77 -10.36 4.97
N ILE A 86 -14.29 -10.79 3.83
CA ILE A 86 -14.78 -9.92 2.77
C ILE A 86 -16.29 -10.09 2.65
N HIS A 87 -17.03 -8.98 2.66
CA HIS A 87 -18.47 -9.03 2.48
C HIS A 87 -18.82 -9.57 1.08
N ARG A 88 -19.78 -10.49 0.98
CA ARG A 88 -20.10 -11.19 -0.27
C ARG A 88 -20.40 -10.25 -1.46
N ARG A 89 -20.99 -9.09 -1.20
CA ARG A 89 -21.28 -8.07 -2.24
C ARG A 89 -20.03 -7.41 -2.85
N ALA A 90 -18.87 -7.54 -2.22
CA ALA A 90 -17.60 -7.08 -2.77
C ALA A 90 -16.99 -8.07 -3.78
N VAL A 91 -17.43 -9.33 -3.76
CA VAL A 91 -16.98 -10.35 -4.70
C VAL A 91 -17.75 -10.17 -6.02
N PRO A 92 -17.07 -10.08 -7.18
CA PRO A 92 -17.75 -10.01 -8.47
C PRO A 92 -18.70 -11.20 -8.67
N ASP A 93 -19.86 -10.94 -9.28
CA ASP A 93 -20.91 -11.95 -9.48
C ASP A 93 -20.39 -13.22 -10.20
N GLU A 94 -19.40 -13.08 -11.07
CA GLU A 94 -18.76 -14.18 -11.81
C GLU A 94 -18.01 -15.18 -10.92
N TYR A 95 -17.57 -14.77 -9.73
CA TYR A 95 -16.96 -15.63 -8.71
C TYR A 95 -17.92 -15.95 -7.56
N THR A 96 -19.11 -15.35 -7.58
CA THR A 96 -20.09 -15.45 -6.50
C THR A 96 -20.99 -16.67 -6.70
N ASP A 97 -20.55 -17.80 -6.14
CA ASP A 97 -21.43 -18.91 -5.80
C ASP A 97 -21.57 -18.93 -4.26
N PRO A 98 -22.75 -18.64 -3.68
CA PRO A 98 -22.96 -18.52 -2.23
C PRO A 98 -22.35 -19.62 -1.41
N ASP A 99 -22.36 -20.84 -1.96
CA ASP A 99 -22.10 -22.06 -1.23
C ASP A 99 -20.74 -22.67 -1.61
N ARG A 100 -19.93 -21.98 -2.43
CA ARG A 100 -18.74 -22.57 -3.01
C ARG A 100 -17.48 -21.75 -2.79
N ALA A 101 -16.48 -22.41 -2.23
CA ALA A 101 -15.12 -21.88 -2.17
C ALA A 101 -14.49 -21.76 -3.57
N PHE A 102 -13.71 -20.71 -3.77
CA PHE A 102 -12.96 -20.48 -5.00
C PHE A 102 -11.54 -20.01 -4.72
N THR A 103 -10.69 -20.05 -5.75
CA THR A 103 -9.29 -19.65 -5.64
C THR A 103 -8.86 -18.92 -6.90
N LEU A 104 -8.28 -17.74 -6.71
CA LEU A 104 -7.64 -16.96 -7.77
C LEU A 104 -6.12 -17.17 -7.67
N ASN A 105 -5.47 -17.39 -8.83
CA ASN A 105 -4.03 -17.61 -8.90
C ASN A 105 -3.45 -16.89 -10.12
N TYR A 106 -2.41 -16.09 -9.91
CA TYR A 106 -1.73 -15.41 -11.00
C TYR A 106 -0.23 -15.29 -10.74
N ARG A 107 0.53 -15.10 -11.82
CA ARG A 107 1.97 -14.80 -11.73
C ARG A 107 2.13 -13.37 -11.26
N ASP A 108 3.10 -13.16 -10.40
CA ASP A 108 3.33 -11.87 -9.77
C ASP A 108 4.81 -11.69 -9.42
N THR A 109 5.21 -10.44 -9.21
CA THR A 109 6.54 -10.05 -8.73
C THR A 109 6.37 -9.29 -7.42
N ALA A 110 7.14 -9.67 -6.40
CA ALA A 110 7.06 -9.05 -5.08
C ALA A 110 8.44 -8.60 -4.59
N VAL A 111 8.48 -7.49 -3.87
CA VAL A 111 9.67 -6.99 -3.19
C VAL A 111 9.62 -7.46 -1.74
N ILE A 112 10.46 -8.44 -1.41
CA ILE A 112 10.46 -9.13 -0.12
C ILE A 112 11.78 -8.90 0.60
N GLY A 113 11.70 -8.59 1.88
CA GLY A 113 12.86 -8.44 2.74
C GLY A 113 12.48 -8.57 4.20
N ARG A 114 13.48 -8.56 5.08
CA ARG A 114 13.23 -8.33 6.50
C ARG A 114 12.91 -6.86 6.75
N PHE A 115 12.13 -6.55 7.77
CA PHE A 115 11.84 -5.14 8.13
C PHE A 115 13.11 -4.30 8.35
N ARG A 116 14.15 -4.83 8.97
CA ARG A 116 15.45 -4.14 9.08
C ARG A 116 16.14 -3.85 7.74
N GLU A 117 15.92 -4.70 6.73
CA GLU A 117 16.49 -4.53 5.39
C GLU A 117 15.79 -3.38 4.68
N PHE A 118 14.48 -3.28 4.86
CA PHE A 118 13.67 -2.16 4.39
C PHE A 118 13.99 -0.86 5.12
N GLY A 119 14.13 -0.88 6.45
CA GLY A 119 14.51 0.30 7.22
C GLY A 119 15.82 0.91 6.73
N ARG A 120 16.85 0.09 6.51
CA ARG A 120 18.12 0.54 5.92
C ARG A 120 17.99 1.10 4.51
N LEU A 121 17.05 0.57 3.71
CA LEU A 121 16.79 1.07 2.36
C LEU A 121 16.12 2.43 2.41
N GLU A 122 15.08 2.60 3.23
CA GLU A 122 14.39 3.88 3.40
C GLU A 122 15.33 4.96 3.96
N THR A 123 16.17 4.64 4.97
CA THR A 123 17.17 5.59 5.49
C THR A 123 18.11 6.08 4.38
N LYS A 124 18.65 5.16 3.55
CA LYS A 124 19.51 5.54 2.42
C LYS A 124 18.78 6.42 1.41
N GLN A 125 17.49 6.16 1.17
CA GLN A 125 16.68 6.94 0.25
C GLN A 125 16.44 8.37 0.79
N ARG A 126 16.16 8.51 2.10
CA ARG A 126 16.08 9.82 2.76
C ARG A 126 17.40 10.59 2.69
N ASP A 127 18.53 9.93 2.95
CA ASP A 127 19.87 10.54 2.87
C ASP A 127 20.22 11.00 1.45
N ALA A 128 19.85 10.22 0.44
CA ALA A 128 20.08 10.56 -0.97
C ALA A 128 19.20 11.72 -1.45
N GLY A 129 17.90 11.70 -1.13
CA GLY A 129 16.98 12.79 -1.48
C GLY A 129 17.36 14.13 -0.83
N SER A 130 17.95 14.09 0.37
CA SER A 130 18.51 15.27 1.05
C SER A 130 19.72 15.87 0.31
N ALA A 131 20.46 15.07 -0.47
CA ALA A 131 21.58 15.55 -1.27
C ALA A 131 21.14 16.19 -2.60
N ASP A 132 20.07 15.67 -3.22
CA ASP A 132 19.53 16.16 -4.50
C ASP A 132 18.54 17.34 -4.36
N ALA A 133 17.98 17.57 -3.17
CA ALA A 133 17.20 18.77 -2.83
C ALA A 133 18.00 20.09 -3.00
N ALA A 134 19.33 20.01 -3.17
CA ALA A 134 20.16 21.12 -3.63
C ALA A 134 19.85 21.58 -5.08
N VAL A 135 19.01 20.84 -5.83
CA VAL A 135 18.64 21.09 -7.23
C VAL A 135 17.11 21.24 -7.41
N GLY A 136 16.46 22.04 -6.55
CA GLY A 136 15.27 22.83 -6.94
C GLY A 136 13.92 22.12 -7.10
N THR A 137 13.77 20.84 -6.77
CA THR A 137 12.45 20.24 -6.49
C THR A 137 12.11 20.46 -5.03
N ALA A 138 10.89 20.94 -4.74
CA ALA A 138 10.41 21.12 -3.38
C ALA A 138 10.20 19.74 -2.73
N SER A 139 11.29 19.19 -2.18
CA SER A 139 11.22 18.19 -1.11
C SER A 139 10.47 18.83 0.05
N ILE A 140 9.65 18.07 0.78
CA ILE A 140 9.17 18.52 2.09
C ILE A 140 10.44 18.74 2.91
N PRO A 141 10.80 19.98 3.28
CA PRO A 141 11.95 20.16 4.16
C PRO A 141 11.66 19.36 5.43
N ASP A 142 12.54 18.41 5.72
CA ASP A 142 12.55 17.64 6.97
C ASP A 142 11.47 16.55 7.12
N TYR A 143 10.91 15.99 6.03
CA TYR A 143 10.13 14.74 6.17
C TYR A 143 11.05 13.54 6.35
N THR A 144 11.04 12.93 7.54
CA THR A 144 11.80 11.72 7.88
C THR A 144 10.93 10.54 8.29
N GLY A 145 9.61 10.71 8.15
CA GLY A 145 8.61 9.65 8.29
C GLY A 145 8.76 8.48 7.31
N PRO A 146 7.86 7.48 7.41
CA PRO A 146 7.91 6.27 6.60
C PRO A 146 7.74 6.57 5.10
N LEU A 147 8.42 5.81 4.25
CA LEU A 147 8.33 5.96 2.78
C LEU A 147 7.41 4.93 2.14
N TYR A 148 7.33 3.71 2.68
CA TYR A 148 6.51 2.63 2.13
C TYR A 148 5.67 1.93 3.19
N VAL A 149 4.66 1.21 2.72
CA VAL A 149 3.83 0.32 3.52
C VAL A 149 4.15 -1.12 3.22
N TYR A 150 4.17 -1.94 4.26
CA TYR A 150 4.54 -3.35 4.22
C TYR A 150 3.38 -4.26 4.64
N ASN A 151 3.32 -5.42 4.01
CA ASN A 151 2.49 -6.54 4.41
C ASN A 151 3.35 -7.61 5.06
N SER A 152 2.89 -8.28 6.11
CA SER A 152 3.69 -9.29 6.83
C SER A 152 2.94 -10.60 6.97
N ASP A 153 3.68 -11.68 7.19
CA ASP A 153 3.13 -13.02 7.38
C ASP A 153 3.04 -13.47 8.84
N VAL A 154 3.21 -12.51 9.75
CA VAL A 154 3.05 -12.65 11.19
C VAL A 154 2.32 -11.43 11.75
N ASP A 155 1.61 -11.62 12.85
CA ASP A 155 1.00 -10.53 13.61
C ASP A 155 2.07 -9.80 14.43
N ASN A 156 2.04 -8.47 14.43
CA ASN A 156 3.00 -7.62 15.15
C ASN A 156 4.47 -7.93 14.80
N PRO A 157 4.85 -7.84 13.51
CA PRO A 157 6.19 -8.16 13.03
C PRO A 157 7.25 -7.32 13.74
N GLN A 158 8.42 -7.93 13.88
CA GLN A 158 9.64 -7.32 14.39
C GLN A 158 10.64 -7.11 13.25
N GLU A 159 11.77 -6.47 13.56
CA GLU A 159 12.78 -6.10 12.57
C GLU A 159 13.36 -7.29 11.76
N GLU A 160 13.32 -8.50 12.32
CA GLU A 160 13.83 -9.74 11.71
C GLU A 160 12.80 -10.48 10.85
N ASP A 161 11.52 -10.12 10.99
CA ASP A 161 10.42 -10.76 10.28
C ASP A 161 10.36 -10.29 8.83
N LEU A 162 9.76 -11.12 7.98
CA LEU A 162 9.62 -10.83 6.56
C LEU A 162 8.42 -9.91 6.31
N GLY A 163 8.63 -9.00 5.38
CA GLY A 163 7.60 -8.14 4.84
C GLY A 163 7.65 -8.12 3.31
N GLU A 164 6.52 -7.76 2.71
CA GLU A 164 6.38 -7.39 1.32
C GLU A 164 6.13 -5.88 1.23
N ALA A 165 6.92 -5.17 0.44
CA ALA A 165 6.62 -3.76 0.14
C ALA A 165 5.41 -3.68 -0.81
N THR A 166 4.37 -2.99 -0.38
CA THR A 166 3.05 -2.95 -1.07
C THR A 166 2.77 -1.65 -1.79
N GLY A 167 3.47 -0.57 -1.43
CA GLY A 167 3.29 0.72 -2.07
C GLY A 167 3.90 1.87 -1.27
N PRO A 168 3.93 3.06 -1.86
CA PRO A 168 4.42 4.28 -1.20
C PRO A 168 3.42 4.85 -0.19
N ILE A 169 3.94 5.62 0.75
CA ILE A 169 3.22 6.69 1.46
C ILE A 169 3.10 7.90 0.52
N ASN A 170 1.94 8.51 0.36
CA ASN A 170 1.76 9.58 -0.65
C ASN A 170 0.82 10.71 -0.22
N VAL A 171 0.35 10.71 1.01
CA VAL A 171 -0.41 11.81 1.60
C VAL A 171 0.02 11.97 3.06
N GLY A 172 -0.01 13.19 3.58
CA GLY A 172 0.21 13.46 5.00
C GLY A 172 -0.55 14.67 5.49
N TRP A 173 -0.94 14.62 6.76
CA TRP A 173 -1.67 15.68 7.43
C TRP A 173 -0.75 16.42 8.39
N ASN A 174 -0.72 17.74 8.23
CA ASN A 174 0.16 18.60 8.98
C ASN A 174 -0.24 18.65 10.46
N ARG A 175 0.74 18.80 11.34
CA ARG A 175 0.53 18.93 12.79
C ARG A 175 -0.37 20.12 13.16
N ASP A 176 -0.38 21.18 12.35
CA ASP A 176 -1.22 22.36 12.58
C ASP A 176 -2.73 22.07 12.54
N LEU A 177 -3.13 20.91 12.01
CA LEU A 177 -4.50 20.43 12.02
C LEU A 177 -4.94 19.91 13.40
N ASP A 178 -4.00 19.57 14.29
CA ASP A 178 -4.23 18.98 15.61
C ASP A 178 -5.16 17.75 15.54
N ARG A 179 -4.82 16.80 14.66
CA ARG A 179 -5.62 15.59 14.38
C ARG A 179 -4.73 14.36 14.31
N ASP A 180 -5.20 13.30 14.96
CA ASP A 180 -4.72 11.93 14.79
C ASP A 180 -5.45 11.23 13.63
N ALA A 181 -5.01 10.01 13.29
CA ALA A 181 -5.57 9.20 12.24
C ALA A 181 -7.08 8.95 12.43
N ALA A 182 -7.51 8.70 13.67
CA ALA A 182 -8.92 8.52 14.02
C ALA A 182 -9.77 9.76 13.72
N SER A 183 -9.26 10.94 14.06
CA SER A 183 -9.91 12.23 13.80
C SER A 183 -9.96 12.56 12.30
N ILE A 184 -8.93 12.17 11.54
CA ILE A 184 -8.92 12.28 10.06
C ILE A 184 -9.96 11.34 9.46
N ASN A 185 -10.00 10.07 9.90
CA ASN A 185 -10.96 9.10 9.43
C ASN A 185 -12.40 9.58 9.67
N SER A 186 -12.73 9.95 10.91
CA SER A 186 -14.06 10.47 11.27
C SER A 186 -14.45 11.71 10.46
N GLN A 187 -13.49 12.59 10.17
CA GLN A 187 -13.73 13.77 9.33
C GLN A 187 -14.03 13.39 7.89
N MET A 188 -13.22 12.53 7.29
CA MET A 188 -13.42 12.09 5.91
C MET A 188 -14.72 11.30 5.76
N GLU A 189 -15.08 10.46 6.74
CA GLU A 189 -16.38 9.80 6.81
C GLU A 189 -17.54 10.80 6.80
N SER A 190 -17.43 11.89 7.57
CA SER A 190 -18.45 12.95 7.59
C SER A 190 -18.62 13.65 6.22
N TRP A 191 -17.59 13.57 5.37
CA TRP A 191 -17.59 14.07 3.99
C TRP A 191 -17.93 12.99 2.95
N GLY A 192 -18.37 11.81 3.39
CA GLY A 192 -18.83 10.73 2.53
C GLY A 192 -17.73 9.77 2.06
N TRP A 193 -16.54 9.79 2.68
CA TRP A 193 -15.58 8.69 2.56
C TRP A 193 -15.99 7.55 3.47
N THR A 194 -17.01 6.81 3.04
CA THR A 194 -17.44 5.58 3.69
C THR A 194 -17.69 4.50 2.63
N SER A 195 -17.70 3.23 3.05
CA SER A 195 -18.07 2.11 2.20
C SER A 195 -18.89 1.08 2.97
N LEU A 196 -20.03 0.69 2.40
CA LEU A 196 -20.86 -0.41 2.90
C LEU A 196 -20.24 -1.79 2.68
N TYR A 197 -19.13 -1.85 1.94
CA TYR A 197 -18.47 -3.08 1.52
C TYR A 197 -17.04 -3.18 2.06
N ALA A 198 -16.67 -2.32 3.01
CA ALA A 198 -15.38 -2.43 3.68
C ALA A 198 -15.26 -3.82 4.31
N GLY A 199 -14.40 -4.67 3.73
CA GLY A 199 -13.85 -5.80 4.44
C GLY A 199 -12.86 -5.31 5.49
N SER A 200 -12.43 -6.19 6.37
CA SER A 200 -11.21 -5.96 7.14
C SER A 200 -10.07 -6.54 6.32
N PRO A 201 -9.37 -5.76 5.47
CA PRO A 201 -8.11 -6.26 4.95
C PRO A 201 -7.20 -6.57 6.14
N GLY A 202 -6.25 -7.48 5.96
CA GLY A 202 -5.27 -7.74 6.99
C GLY A 202 -4.45 -6.48 7.27
N ASP A 203 -3.76 -6.52 8.39
CA ASP A 203 -2.99 -5.39 8.87
C ASP A 203 -1.86 -5.02 7.90
N ARG A 204 -1.52 -3.74 7.88
CA ARG A 204 -0.34 -3.23 7.19
C ARG A 204 0.53 -2.44 8.13
N TYR A 205 1.81 -2.43 7.81
CA TYR A 205 2.85 -1.95 8.70
C TYR A 205 3.70 -0.89 8.03
N VAL A 206 4.24 0.03 8.83
CA VAL A 206 5.28 0.97 8.40
C VAL A 206 6.47 0.84 9.32
N ILE A 207 7.62 1.33 8.84
CA ILE A 207 8.86 1.36 9.61
C ILE A 207 9.07 2.80 10.09
N MET A 208 9.20 2.97 11.39
CA MET A 208 9.55 4.22 12.03
C MET A 208 11.01 4.17 12.47
N ASP A 209 11.69 5.31 12.42
CA ASP A 209 13.05 5.50 12.93
C ASP A 209 12.93 6.19 14.29
N GLU A 210 12.95 5.40 15.37
CA GLU A 210 12.92 5.93 16.73
C GLU A 210 14.37 6.11 17.19
N ASP A 211 14.88 7.33 17.07
CA ASP A 211 16.17 7.82 17.60
C ASP A 211 17.29 6.75 17.70
N ALA A 212 17.95 6.52 16.56
CA ALA A 212 19.33 6.04 16.42
C ALA A 212 19.73 4.66 16.98
N SER A 213 18.82 3.76 17.38
CA SER A 213 19.24 2.40 17.74
C SER A 213 18.63 1.26 16.94
N LEU A 214 17.31 1.20 16.69
CA LEU A 214 16.70 0.18 15.82
C LEU A 214 15.38 0.67 15.20
N PRO A 215 15.04 0.24 13.97
CA PRO A 215 13.74 0.52 13.38
C PRO A 215 12.62 -0.12 14.21
N TYR A 216 11.56 0.63 14.50
CA TYR A 216 10.33 0.10 15.10
C TYR A 216 9.27 -0.11 14.00
N VAL A 217 8.63 -1.28 14.03
CA VAL A 217 7.57 -1.64 13.08
C VAL A 217 6.23 -1.41 13.76
N THR A 218 5.41 -0.52 13.20
CA THR A 218 4.06 -0.26 13.71
C THR A 218 3.00 -0.71 12.73
N LYS A 219 1.81 -0.99 13.26
CA LYS A 219 0.59 -1.29 12.51
C LYS A 219 -0.13 0.02 12.12
N GLN A 220 -0.92 -0.03 11.05
CA GLN A 220 -1.86 1.04 10.69
C GLN A 220 -2.85 1.37 11.83
N ASP A 221 -3.12 2.65 12.03
CA ASP A 221 -4.06 3.14 13.05
C ASP A 221 -5.48 3.16 12.49
N GLU A 222 -5.66 3.58 11.24
CA GLU A 222 -6.97 3.71 10.62
C GLU A 222 -7.00 3.31 9.15
N HIS A 223 -8.20 2.93 8.71
CA HIS A 223 -8.49 2.58 7.33
C HIS A 223 -9.63 3.44 6.78
N ILE A 224 -9.27 4.47 6.02
CA ILE A 224 -10.21 5.43 5.45
C ILE A 224 -10.63 4.93 4.08
N VAL A 225 -11.93 4.77 3.84
CA VAL A 225 -12.43 4.11 2.63
C VAL A 225 -13.55 4.91 1.98
N LYS A 226 -13.47 5.13 0.68
CA LYS A 226 -14.57 5.64 -0.13
C LYS A 226 -14.96 4.63 -1.20
N GLY A 227 -16.16 4.08 -1.07
CA GLY A 227 -16.75 3.23 -2.10
C GLY A 227 -17.03 4.01 -3.38
N LEU A 228 -16.73 3.42 -4.54
CA LEU A 228 -17.07 4.01 -5.84
C LEU A 228 -18.42 3.49 -6.36
N SER A 229 -18.96 4.15 -7.38
CA SER A 229 -20.24 3.78 -8.01
C SER A 229 -20.26 2.35 -8.58
N THR A 230 -19.09 1.76 -8.79
CA THR A 230 -18.93 0.36 -9.13
C THR A 230 -18.66 -0.42 -7.84
N PRO A 231 -19.44 -1.47 -7.51
CA PRO A 231 -19.34 -2.17 -6.23
C PRO A 231 -18.01 -2.93 -6.01
N THR A 232 -17.09 -2.85 -6.98
CA THR A 232 -15.84 -3.60 -7.00
C THR A 232 -14.61 -2.72 -6.95
N THR A 233 -14.71 -1.39 -6.84
CA THR A 233 -13.55 -0.49 -6.67
C THR A 233 -13.77 0.56 -5.58
N GLN A 234 -12.66 1.03 -5.02
CA GLN A 234 -12.66 1.90 -3.85
C GLN A 234 -11.40 2.76 -3.82
N TYR A 235 -11.49 3.92 -3.19
CA TYR A 235 -10.30 4.66 -2.73
C TYR A 235 -10.05 4.32 -1.27
N HIS A 236 -8.80 4.00 -0.96
CA HIS A 236 -8.33 3.63 0.36
C HIS A 236 -7.22 4.56 0.80
N VAL A 237 -7.22 4.93 2.08
CA VAL A 237 -6.05 5.45 2.76
C VAL A 237 -5.79 4.63 4.01
N ARG A 238 -4.60 4.01 4.08
CA ARG A 238 -4.09 3.45 5.33
C ARG A 238 -3.36 4.56 6.06
N ALA A 239 -3.84 4.95 7.23
CA ALA A 239 -3.32 6.07 7.99
C ALA A 239 -2.51 5.60 9.20
N TYR A 240 -1.44 6.34 9.49
CA TYR A 240 -0.46 6.06 10.54
C TYR A 240 -0.19 7.33 11.33
N ASP A 241 -0.40 7.29 12.63
CA ASP A 241 0.02 8.36 13.53
C ASP A 241 1.55 8.40 13.61
N LEU A 242 2.11 9.60 13.56
CA LEU A 242 3.54 9.87 13.61
C LEU A 242 3.96 10.64 14.88
N PRO A 243 3.61 10.17 16.10
CA PRO A 243 3.90 10.93 17.32
C PRO A 243 5.41 11.11 17.56
N GLN A 244 6.23 10.12 17.21
CA GLN A 244 7.69 10.16 17.40
C GLN A 244 8.44 11.15 16.50
N TYR A 245 7.77 11.75 15.51
CA TYR A 245 8.36 12.71 14.58
C TYR A 245 7.99 14.15 14.95
N GLU A 246 8.01 14.51 16.25
CA GLU A 246 7.49 15.79 16.78
C GLU A 246 8.13 17.03 16.11
N GLU A 247 9.38 16.92 15.66
CA GLU A 247 10.09 18.00 14.96
C GLU A 247 9.62 18.19 13.51
N GLU A 248 8.90 17.21 12.95
CA GLU A 248 8.37 17.27 11.57
C GLU A 248 7.02 18.00 11.50
N ASN A 249 6.76 18.62 10.35
CA ASN A 249 5.48 19.29 10.08
C ASN A 249 4.34 18.32 9.72
N ILE A 250 4.48 17.00 9.93
CA ILE A 250 3.46 15.99 9.62
C ILE A 250 3.09 15.21 10.89
N ALA A 251 1.80 15.13 11.22
CA ALA A 251 1.27 14.34 12.34
C ALA A 251 0.83 12.93 11.92
N VAL A 252 0.35 12.79 10.68
CA VAL A 252 -0.21 11.53 10.16
C VAL A 252 0.26 11.33 8.73
N ALA A 253 0.74 10.14 8.43
CA ALA A 253 1.08 9.71 7.07
C ALA A 253 0.01 8.74 6.54
N GLY A 254 -0.19 8.75 5.22
CA GLY A 254 -1.17 7.91 4.56
C GLY A 254 -0.64 7.28 3.27
N GLN A 255 -1.04 6.03 3.04
CA GLN A 255 -0.96 5.39 1.73
C GLN A 255 -2.33 5.44 1.04
N ALA A 256 -2.52 6.44 0.20
CA ALA A 256 -3.69 6.55 -0.67
C ALA A 256 -3.52 5.66 -1.92
N HIS A 257 -4.48 4.76 -2.17
CA HIS A 257 -4.51 3.92 -3.36
C HIS A 257 -5.95 3.59 -3.77
N LYS A 258 -6.15 3.39 -5.07
CA LYS A 258 -7.41 2.88 -5.62
C LYS A 258 -7.19 1.45 -6.05
N ASP A 259 -8.02 0.55 -5.58
CA ASP A 259 -7.91 -0.86 -5.91
C ASP A 259 -9.27 -1.55 -6.02
N PRO A 260 -9.29 -2.80 -6.52
CA PRO A 260 -10.46 -3.64 -6.39
C PRO A 260 -10.77 -3.94 -4.92
N VAL A 261 -12.05 -4.08 -4.57
CA VAL A 261 -12.45 -4.37 -3.17
C VAL A 261 -11.85 -5.69 -2.65
N LEU A 262 -11.54 -6.62 -3.55
CA LEU A 262 -10.92 -7.90 -3.22
C LEU A 262 -9.40 -7.83 -3.02
N HIS A 263 -8.76 -6.68 -3.28
CA HIS A 263 -7.30 -6.54 -3.23
C HIS A 263 -6.55 -7.62 -4.03
N ASP A 264 -7.18 -8.17 -5.07
CA ASP A 264 -6.80 -9.41 -5.77
C ASP A 264 -5.99 -9.17 -7.06
N GLY A 265 -5.49 -7.96 -7.25
CA GLY A 265 -4.47 -7.66 -8.24
C GLY A 265 -4.39 -6.21 -8.70
N PRO A 266 -3.30 -5.88 -9.40
CA PRO A 266 -3.11 -4.59 -10.06
C PRO A 266 -4.10 -4.37 -11.23
N PRO A 267 -4.22 -3.12 -11.73
CA PRO A 267 -3.45 -1.95 -11.31
C PRO A 267 -4.06 -1.22 -10.12
N TRP A 268 -3.23 -0.94 -9.12
CA TRP A 268 -3.53 0.03 -8.08
C TRP A 268 -3.25 1.43 -8.60
N ASN A 269 -4.13 2.38 -8.35
CA ASN A 269 -3.92 3.76 -8.77
C ASN A 269 -3.58 4.64 -7.56
N PHE A 270 -2.28 4.90 -7.35
CA PHE A 270 -1.77 5.70 -6.24
C PHE A 270 -1.96 7.19 -6.49
N ALA A 271 -1.58 7.69 -7.67
CA ALA A 271 -1.69 9.11 -8.01
C ALA A 271 -3.15 9.60 -7.99
N GLU A 272 -4.08 8.84 -8.58
CA GLU A 272 -5.51 9.18 -8.58
C GLU A 272 -6.10 9.18 -7.16
N ALA A 273 -5.71 8.22 -6.32
CA ALA A 273 -6.23 8.12 -4.96
C ALA A 273 -5.68 9.22 -4.04
N ARG A 274 -4.39 9.58 -4.21
CA ARG A 274 -3.80 10.75 -3.56
C ARG A 274 -4.58 12.00 -3.90
N GLU A 275 -4.78 12.28 -5.19
CA GLU A 275 -5.55 13.44 -5.65
C GLU A 275 -6.97 13.44 -5.09
N ALA A 276 -7.65 12.29 -5.10
CA ALA A 276 -8.99 12.17 -4.53
C ALA A 276 -9.02 12.48 -3.03
N ALA A 277 -8.09 11.91 -2.25
CA ALA A 277 -7.99 12.12 -0.82
C ALA A 277 -7.74 13.60 -0.49
N SER A 278 -6.76 14.21 -1.15
CA SER A 278 -6.40 15.61 -0.92
C SER A 278 -7.47 16.60 -1.39
N SER A 279 -8.11 16.34 -2.54
CA SER A 279 -9.20 17.18 -3.03
C SER A 279 -10.36 17.24 -2.05
N ALA A 280 -10.62 16.15 -1.30
CA ALA A 280 -11.66 16.17 -0.26
C ALA A 280 -11.35 17.19 0.85
N TRP A 281 -10.07 17.45 1.14
CA TRP A 281 -9.65 18.45 2.12
C TRP A 281 -9.72 19.86 1.53
N ASP A 282 -9.22 20.07 0.31
CA ASP A 282 -9.31 21.36 -0.39
C ASP A 282 -10.77 21.82 -0.54
N ASP A 283 -11.67 20.91 -0.94
CA ASP A 283 -13.10 21.17 -1.09
C ASP A 283 -13.80 21.56 0.22
N ASN A 284 -13.19 21.23 1.36
CA ASN A 284 -13.71 21.51 2.69
C ASN A 284 -12.92 22.59 3.45
N GLY A 285 -12.16 23.43 2.73
CA GLY A 285 -11.55 24.65 3.26
C GLY A 285 -10.16 24.49 3.87
N TYR A 286 -9.49 23.39 3.57
CA TYR A 286 -8.07 23.17 3.91
C TYR A 286 -7.18 23.49 2.70
N SER A 287 -5.86 23.47 2.92
CA SER A 287 -4.89 23.65 1.84
C SER A 287 -4.07 22.39 1.65
N THR A 288 -3.95 21.95 0.40
CA THR A 288 -3.03 20.90 -0.03
C THR A 288 -1.80 21.50 -0.72
N VAL A 289 -0.62 20.96 -0.43
CA VAL A 289 0.64 21.28 -1.12
C VAL A 289 1.27 19.99 -1.63
N LEU A 290 1.52 19.93 -2.94
CA LEU A 290 2.22 18.83 -3.58
C LEU A 290 3.74 18.96 -3.37
N HIS A 291 4.36 17.87 -2.94
CA HIS A 291 5.81 17.72 -2.78
C HIS A 291 6.31 16.48 -3.50
N TYR A 292 7.62 16.37 -3.67
CA TYR A 292 8.25 15.18 -4.23
C TYR A 292 9.17 14.54 -3.18
N VAL A 293 8.94 13.26 -2.85
CA VAL A 293 9.69 12.50 -1.83
C VAL A 293 10.32 11.22 -2.39
N GLU A 294 10.31 11.07 -3.72
CA GLU A 294 11.02 10.02 -4.48
C GLU A 294 10.65 8.56 -4.15
N ASN A 295 9.60 8.30 -3.41
CA ASN A 295 9.25 6.93 -2.98
C ASN A 295 8.40 6.13 -3.98
N GLY A 296 8.36 6.50 -5.27
CA GLY A 296 7.23 6.12 -6.12
C GLY A 296 7.49 5.63 -7.54
N ASP A 297 8.70 5.24 -7.95
CA ASP A 297 8.92 4.73 -9.32
C ASP A 297 8.66 3.22 -9.48
N GLY A 298 8.47 2.52 -8.36
CA GLY A 298 8.36 1.07 -8.23
C GLY A 298 6.95 0.47 -8.36
N TYR A 299 5.92 1.30 -8.48
CA TYR A 299 4.52 0.89 -8.32
C TYR A 299 3.61 1.50 -9.40
N ASP A 300 2.60 0.75 -9.83
CA ASP A 300 1.68 1.02 -10.95
C ASP A 300 1.62 2.45 -11.50
N THR A 301 0.90 3.37 -10.83
CA THR A 301 0.78 4.79 -11.26
C THR A 301 1.47 5.76 -10.31
N SER A 302 2.29 5.25 -9.39
CA SER A 302 3.00 6.14 -8.48
C SER A 302 4.02 7.00 -9.24
N ASP A 303 4.21 8.22 -8.75
CA ASP A 303 5.02 9.26 -9.36
C ASP A 303 6.00 9.88 -8.36
N GLY A 304 6.16 9.27 -7.18
CA GLY A 304 7.01 9.77 -6.10
C GLY A 304 6.51 11.06 -5.43
N SER A 305 5.29 11.49 -5.77
CA SER A 305 4.71 12.72 -5.22
C SER A 305 3.87 12.46 -3.98
N PHE A 306 3.90 13.44 -3.08
CA PHE A 306 3.28 13.42 -1.76
C PHE A 306 2.46 14.68 -1.55
N ASP A 307 1.19 14.52 -1.17
CA ASP A 307 0.33 15.66 -0.85
C ASP A 307 0.34 15.94 0.66
N GLN A 308 0.71 17.16 1.02
CA GLN A 308 0.63 17.66 2.40
C GLN A 308 -0.66 18.47 2.58
N VAL A 309 -1.55 17.99 3.44
CA VAL A 309 -2.76 18.71 3.89
C VAL A 309 -2.43 19.55 5.11
N ARG A 310 -2.87 20.81 5.15
CA ARG A 310 -2.65 21.77 6.26
C ARG A 310 -3.84 22.69 6.47
N ALA A 311 -3.83 23.45 7.57
CA ALA A 311 -4.81 24.51 7.78
C ALA A 311 -4.75 25.57 6.64
N GLY A 312 -5.92 26.08 6.25
CA GLY A 312 -6.07 27.08 5.18
C GLY A 312 -5.70 28.50 5.57
#